data_AF-A0A7X4HB65-F1
#
_entry.id   AF-A0A7X4HB65-F1
#
_cell.length_a   1.000
_cell.length_b   1.000
_cell.length_c   1.000
_cell.angle_alpha   90.00
_cell.angle_beta   90.00
_cell.angle_gamma   90.00
#
_symmetry.space_group_name_H-M   'P 1'
#
loop_
_entity.id
_entity.type
_entity.pdbx_description
1 polymer ?
#
loop_
_entity_poly.entity_id
_entity_poly.type
_entity_poly.pdbx_seq_one_letter_code
_entity_poly.pdbx_strand_id
1 'polypeptide(L)'
;MQAQIRWRGACRLARWAAWAALCAAAGLATGCAPLQPVAAWEKGALAQPNMRFDRDPAASRYSAHIYDSKEAASGAGSVGGGGCGCN
;
A
#
# COMPACT_ATOMS: atom_id res chain seq x y z
N MET A 1 -50.09 -2.51 27.81
CA MET A 1 -49.10 -3.39 27.14
C MET A 1 -48.23 -2.71 26.08
N GLN A 2 -48.69 -1.67 25.35
CA GLN A 2 -47.92 -1.05 24.26
C GLN A 2 -46.66 -0.26 24.69
N ALA A 3 -46.64 0.30 25.91
CA ALA A 3 -45.50 1.07 26.43
C ALA A 3 -44.25 0.21 26.69
N GLN A 4 -44.42 -1.04 27.14
CA GLN A 4 -43.34 -2.00 27.42
C GLN A 4 -42.61 -2.43 26.14
N ILE A 5 -43.31 -2.52 25.00
CA ILE A 5 -42.73 -2.92 23.71
C ILE A 5 -41.88 -1.78 23.13
N ARG A 6 -42.36 -0.52 23.22
CA ARG A 6 -41.61 0.67 22.80
C ARG A 6 -40.31 0.86 23.59
N TRP A 7 -40.31 0.64 24.90
CA TRP A 7 -39.12 0.70 25.75
C TRP A 7 -38.08 -0.39 25.42
N ARG A 8 -38.53 -1.63 25.18
CA ARG A 8 -37.64 -2.74 24.79
C ARG A 8 -37.05 -2.55 23.38
N GLY A 9 -37.75 -1.85 22.49
CA GLY A 9 -37.25 -1.45 21.17
C GLY A 9 -36.17 -0.38 21.26
N ALA A 10 -36.39 0.66 22.07
CA ALA A 10 -35.42 1.73 22.30
C ALA A 10 -34.11 1.22 22.93
N CYS A 11 -34.17 0.33 23.93
CA CYS A 11 -32.97 -0.28 24.52
C CYS A 11 -32.21 -1.20 23.55
N ARG A 12 -32.91 -1.86 22.62
CA ARG A 12 -32.25 -2.67 21.58
C ARG A 12 -31.55 -1.78 20.56
N LEU A 13 -32.21 -0.74 20.05
CA LEU A 13 -31.60 0.20 19.11
C LEU A 13 -30.38 0.92 19.71
N ALA A 14 -30.45 1.31 20.99
CA ALA A 14 -29.33 1.93 21.69
C ALA A 14 -28.12 0.97 21.82
N ARG A 15 -28.37 -0.32 22.11
CA ARG A 15 -27.30 -1.33 22.12
C ARG A 15 -26.67 -1.48 20.74
N TRP A 16 -27.48 -1.59 19.68
CA TRP A 16 -26.97 -1.79 18.32
C TRP A 16 -26.16 -0.58 17.84
N ALA A 17 -26.59 0.63 18.17
CA ALA A 17 -25.84 1.86 17.92
C ALA A 17 -24.50 1.89 18.67
N ALA A 18 -24.46 1.45 19.93
CA ALA A 18 -23.23 1.36 20.70
C ALA A 18 -22.24 0.33 20.11
N TRP A 19 -22.72 -0.84 19.69
CA TRP A 19 -21.89 -1.85 19.02
C TRP A 19 -21.36 -1.35 17.67
N ALA A 20 -22.18 -0.66 16.87
CA ALA A 20 -21.76 -0.08 15.60
C ALA A 20 -20.68 1.00 15.80
N ALA A 21 -20.85 1.87 16.80
CA ALA A 21 -19.86 2.90 17.15
C ALA A 21 -18.54 2.29 17.62
N LEU A 22 -18.59 1.22 18.43
CA LEU A 22 -17.39 0.52 18.90
C LEU A 22 -16.62 -0.14 17.75
N CYS A 23 -17.31 -0.81 16.82
CA CYS A 23 -16.69 -1.39 15.63
C CYS A 23 -16.06 -0.32 14.72
N ALA A 24 -16.73 0.81 14.53
CA ALA A 24 -16.20 1.93 13.74
C ALA A 24 -14.93 2.53 14.38
N ALA A 25 -14.93 2.72 15.71
CA ALA A 25 -13.76 3.21 16.44
C ALA A 25 -12.56 2.25 16.36
N ALA A 26 -12.80 0.93 16.43
CA ALA A 26 -11.75 -0.08 16.29
C ALA A 26 -11.13 -0.10 14.88
N GLY A 27 -11.93 0.07 13.82
CA GLY A 27 -11.44 0.11 12.45
C GLY A 27 -10.56 1.32 12.12
N LEU A 28 -10.77 2.45 12.81
CA LEU A 28 -9.93 3.64 12.63
C LEU A 28 -8.52 3.49 13.25
N ALA A 29 -8.34 2.57 14.19
CA ALA A 29 -7.07 2.37 14.89
C ALA A 29 -6.07 1.47 14.14
N THR A 30 -6.49 0.69 13.14
CA THR A 30 -5.63 -0.31 12.47
C THR A 30 -4.69 0.26 11.39
N GLY A 31 -4.79 1.56 11.08
CA GLY A 31 -4.00 2.20 10.01
C GLY A 31 -2.69 2.87 10.47
N CYS A 32 -2.47 3.05 11.77
CA CYS A 32 -1.34 3.84 12.31
C CYS A 32 -0.12 3.00 12.73
N ALA A 33 0.06 1.79 12.17
CA ALA A 33 1.27 1.03 12.43
C ALA A 33 2.45 1.63 11.63
N PRO A 34 3.57 2.00 12.27
CA PRO A 34 4.76 2.42 11.54
C PRO A 34 5.27 1.24 10.71
N LEU A 35 5.30 1.39 9.39
CA LEU A 35 5.97 0.45 8.51
C LEU A 35 7.44 0.39 8.91
N GLN A 36 7.96 -0.81 9.17
CA GLN A 36 9.40 -0.96 9.41
C GLN A 36 10.16 -0.56 8.13
N PRO A 37 11.15 0.34 8.23
CA PRO A 37 11.96 0.68 7.07
C PRO A 37 12.75 -0.55 6.63
N VAL A 38 12.51 -1.00 5.40
CA VAL A 38 13.23 -2.11 4.78
C VAL A 38 14.61 -1.61 4.34
N ALA A 39 15.66 -2.37 4.63
CA ALA A 39 17.00 -1.96 4.23
C ALA A 39 17.16 -1.99 2.71
N ALA A 40 17.97 -1.10 2.14
CA ALA A 40 18.05 -0.94 0.68
C ALA A 40 18.48 -2.22 -0.07
N TRP A 41 19.31 -3.05 0.55
CA TRP A 41 19.76 -4.34 0.00
C TRP A 41 18.72 -5.46 0.10
N GLU A 42 17.75 -5.35 1.02
CA GLU A 42 16.67 -6.34 1.19
C GLU A 42 15.63 -6.23 0.07
N LYS A 43 15.54 -5.06 -0.59
CA LYS A 43 14.67 -4.84 -1.75
C LYS A 43 14.90 -5.86 -2.86
N GLY A 44 16.13 -6.35 -3.01
CA GLY A 44 16.50 -7.42 -3.95
C GLY A 44 15.80 -8.75 -3.69
N ALA A 45 15.63 -9.11 -2.42
CA ALA A 45 15.02 -10.38 -2.02
C ALA A 45 13.49 -10.29 -1.91
N LEU A 46 12.96 -9.13 -1.51
CA LEU A 46 11.52 -8.92 -1.34
C LEU A 46 10.79 -8.72 -2.68
N ALA A 47 11.48 -8.21 -3.70
CA ALA A 47 10.85 -7.93 -4.97
C ALA A 47 10.85 -9.14 -5.88
N GLN A 48 9.65 -9.68 -6.09
CA GLN A 48 9.44 -10.81 -6.98
C GLN A 48 9.63 -10.40 -8.46
N PRO A 49 10.03 -11.33 -9.35
CA PRO A 49 10.19 -11.04 -10.77
C PRO A 49 8.93 -10.51 -11.47
N ASN A 50 7.74 -10.87 -10.98
CA ASN A 50 6.44 -10.39 -11.46
C ASN A 50 6.10 -8.94 -11.05
N MET A 51 6.85 -8.34 -10.12
CA MET A 51 6.68 -6.95 -9.67
C MET A 51 7.54 -5.97 -10.50
N ARG A 52 8.27 -6.47 -11.51
CA ARG A 52 9.09 -5.64 -12.38
C ARG A 52 8.22 -4.80 -13.30
N PHE A 53 8.55 -3.53 -13.44
CA PHE A 53 7.89 -2.61 -14.38
C PHE A 53 8.15 -2.99 -15.83
N ASP A 54 9.27 -3.66 -16.09
CA ASP A 54 9.67 -4.06 -17.41
C ASP A 54 9.59 -5.57 -17.59
N ARG A 55 9.13 -5.99 -18.77
CA ARG A 55 9.02 -7.39 -19.17
C ARG A 55 10.39 -7.97 -19.57
N ASP A 56 11.25 -7.17 -20.17
CA ASP A 56 12.61 -7.53 -20.60
C ASP A 56 13.63 -6.47 -20.13
N PRO A 57 14.36 -6.76 -19.03
CA PRO A 57 15.38 -5.86 -18.51
C PRO A 57 16.50 -5.50 -19.49
N ALA A 58 16.78 -6.33 -20.51
CA ALA A 58 17.81 -6.03 -21.48
C ALA A 58 17.35 -4.97 -22.48
N ALA A 59 16.13 -5.11 -23.00
CA ALA A 59 15.52 -4.15 -23.92
C ALA A 59 15.35 -2.77 -23.26
N SER A 60 14.93 -2.74 -21.99
CA SER A 60 14.70 -1.50 -21.25
C SER A 60 15.98 -0.74 -20.91
N ARG A 61 17.07 -1.47 -20.61
CA ARG A 61 18.41 -0.86 -20.47
C ARG A 61 18.90 -0.26 -21.78
N TYR A 62 18.65 -0.93 -22.90
CA TYR A 62 19.08 -0.45 -24.21
C TYR A 62 18.32 0.82 -24.62
N SER A 63 17.00 0.86 -24.42
CA SER A 63 16.20 2.05 -24.71
C SER A 63 16.56 3.22 -23.80
N ALA A 64 16.78 2.97 -22.51
CA ALA A 64 17.26 3.99 -21.57
C ALA A 64 18.63 4.56 -21.99
N HIS A 65 19.59 3.70 -22.35
CA HIS A 65 20.90 4.14 -22.82
C HIS A 65 20.81 5.04 -24.06
N ILE A 66 19.95 4.70 -25.02
CA ILE A 66 19.71 5.55 -26.20
C ILE A 66 19.11 6.89 -25.80
N TYR A 67 18.12 6.90 -24.91
CA TYR A 67 17.43 8.11 -24.49
C TYR A 67 18.37 9.06 -23.74
N ASP A 68 19.13 8.53 -22.78
CA ASP A 68 20.13 9.27 -22.01
C ASP A 68 21.21 9.87 -22.92
N SER A 69 21.63 9.13 -23.95
CA SER A 69 22.60 9.61 -24.95
C SER A 69 22.06 10.76 -25.80
N LYS A 70 20.75 10.77 -26.07
CA LYS A 70 20.11 11.79 -26.93
C LYS A 70 19.81 13.08 -26.18
N GLU A 71 19.37 12.95 -24.93
CA GLU A 71 18.94 14.09 -24.11
C GLU A 71 20.10 14.69 -23.28
N ALA A 72 21.34 14.18 -23.45
CA ALA A 72 22.49 14.51 -22.60
C ALA A 72 22.16 14.42 -21.10
N ALA A 73 21.24 13.51 -20.74
CA ALA A 73 20.74 13.33 -19.39
C ALA A 73 21.40 12.09 -18.81
N SER A 74 22.16 12.24 -17.72
CA SER A 74 22.74 11.11 -16.99
C SER A 74 21.85 10.75 -15.80
N GLY A 75 21.32 9.52 -15.78
CA GLY A 75 20.64 8.98 -14.61
C GLY A 75 19.14 9.29 -14.51
N ALA A 76 18.48 9.62 -15.63
CA ALA A 76 17.02 9.80 -15.68
C ALA A 76 16.25 8.46 -15.76
N GLY A 77 16.97 7.35 -15.95
CA GLY A 77 16.42 6.01 -16.11
C GLY A 77 15.69 5.51 -14.85
N SER A 78 14.52 4.92 -15.10
CA SER A 78 13.58 4.28 -14.17
C SER A 78 14.16 3.83 -12.82
N VAL A 79 13.42 4.10 -11.73
CA VAL A 79 13.63 3.40 -10.46
C VAL A 79 13.42 1.89 -10.68
N GLY A 80 14.52 1.14 -10.78
CA GLY A 80 14.48 -0.29 -11.06
C GLY A 80 13.61 -1.01 -10.02
N GLY A 81 12.55 -1.68 -10.48
CA GLY A 81 11.74 -2.52 -9.63
C GLY A 81 12.62 -3.59 -8.98
N GLY A 82 12.72 -3.56 -7.64
CA GLY A 82 13.26 -4.68 -6.89
C GLY A 82 14.77 -4.93 -6.93
N GLY A 83 15.58 -3.95 -7.36
CA GLY A 83 17.05 -4.10 -7.39
C GLY A 83 17.74 -3.63 -6.12
N CYS A 84 19.07 -3.77 -6.06
CA CYS A 84 19.92 -3.24 -4.99
C CYS A 84 19.96 -1.69 -4.91
N GLY A 85 19.22 -1.00 -5.78
CA GLY A 85 19.07 0.46 -5.75
C GLY A 85 20.22 1.24 -6.39
N CYS A 86 21.18 0.57 -7.02
CA CYS A 86 22.15 1.22 -7.89
C CYS A 86 21.52 1.40 -9.27
N ASN A 87 21.14 2.64 -9.60
CA ASN A 87 20.99 3.07 -10.99
C ASN A 87 22.39 3.19 -11.62
#